data_AF-A0A3M7ISH0-F1
#
_entry.id   AF-A0A3M7ISH0-F1
#
_cell.length_a   1.000
_cell.length_b   1.000
_cell.length_c   1.000
_cell.angle_alpha   90.00
_cell.angle_beta   90.00
_cell.angle_gamma   90.00
#
_symmetry.space_group_name_H-M   'P 1'
#
loop_
_entity.id
_entity.type
_entity.pdbx_description
1 polymer ?
#
loop_
_entity_poly.entity_id
_entity_poly.type
_entity_poly.pdbx_seq_one_letter_code
_entity_poly.pdbx_strand_id
1 'polypeptide(L)'
;MAPEVWGLNLGQMQWSAFSSKNMFGNRDWHLRRTKFVMYQLTLIFCVVSESLGTSALSNYVDEQKFVKSRNSNAYVYNNDYVGAASNNIFAGVFVAFIFGALFFFDLFWPERHESKSVRLAWKVCGVLAALAHLASALVITIITASHQGYVTGVSQEEGDELVSQYGKASATPLNYKKNGRAVAAVVFAWLGWCSIVPSCILLFLSIHNAEKGLGPKSAHAEGRKEAHEYANMPIRERKSHDLEKQRPSEEPGSVRQPAENISPSRDIVTGQDAVDATPAADIPSHELSTEASPLR
;
A
#
# COMPACT_ATOMS: atom_id res chain seq x y z
N MET A 1 -17.15 -27.55 12.82
CA MET A 1 -16.94 -26.67 11.65
C MET A 1 -16.53 -25.32 12.18
N ALA A 2 -15.39 -24.78 11.75
CA ALA A 2 -14.97 -23.46 12.21
C ALA A 2 -15.97 -22.40 11.70
N PRO A 3 -16.28 -21.36 12.48
CA PRO A 3 -17.19 -20.31 12.04
C PRO A 3 -16.64 -19.59 10.80
N GLU A 4 -17.53 -19.33 9.84
CA GLU A 4 -17.23 -18.50 8.68
C GLU A 4 -17.80 -17.10 8.93
N VAL A 5 -16.94 -16.10 8.85
CA VAL A 5 -17.34 -14.69 8.98
C VAL A 5 -17.02 -14.00 7.67
N TRP A 6 -18.05 -13.50 7.00
CA TRP A 6 -17.95 -12.77 5.73
C TRP A 6 -17.29 -13.58 4.59
N GLY A 7 -17.51 -14.90 4.58
CA GLY A 7 -16.92 -15.82 3.59
C GLY A 7 -15.46 -16.19 3.88
N LEU A 8 -14.91 -15.76 5.02
CA LEU A 8 -13.57 -16.12 5.48
C LEU A 8 -13.65 -17.23 6.52
N ASN A 9 -13.01 -18.36 6.24
CA ASN A 9 -12.98 -19.50 7.14
C ASN A 9 -11.98 -19.26 8.28
N LEU A 10 -12.47 -19.07 9.51
CA LEU A 10 -11.62 -18.78 10.68
C LEU A 10 -10.75 -19.97 11.10
N GLY A 11 -11.03 -21.19 10.61
CA GLY A 11 -10.17 -22.35 10.84
C GLY A 11 -8.81 -22.27 10.14
N GLN A 12 -8.65 -21.34 9.17
CA GLN A 12 -7.38 -21.05 8.49
C GLN A 12 -6.47 -20.12 9.32
N MET A 13 -7.00 -19.45 10.34
CA MET A 13 -6.20 -18.71 11.32
C MET A 13 -5.53 -19.69 12.29
N GLN A 14 -4.37 -20.18 11.90
CA GLN A 14 -3.55 -21.05 12.73
C GLN A 14 -2.17 -20.43 12.98
N TRP A 15 -1.61 -20.67 14.16
CA TRP A 15 -0.24 -20.24 14.48
C TRP A 15 0.80 -20.81 13.51
N SER A 16 0.52 -21.97 12.91
CA SER A 16 1.34 -22.60 11.86
C SER A 16 1.42 -21.76 10.58
N ALA A 17 0.46 -20.87 10.30
CA ALA A 17 0.47 -19.96 9.16
C ALA A 17 1.66 -18.99 9.22
N PHE A 18 2.09 -18.59 10.42
CA PHE A 18 3.25 -17.73 10.65
C PHE A 18 4.59 -18.46 10.48
N SER A 19 4.60 -19.76 10.18
CA SER A 19 5.87 -20.46 9.95
C SER A 19 6.61 -19.87 8.75
N SER A 20 7.94 -19.76 8.86
CA SER A 20 8.80 -19.24 7.79
C SER A 20 8.59 -19.97 6.45
N LYS A 21 8.28 -21.28 6.51
CA LYS A 21 7.92 -22.08 5.33
C LYS A 21 6.68 -21.55 4.61
N ASN A 22 5.64 -21.14 5.34
CA ASN A 22 4.40 -20.60 4.76
C ASN A 22 4.53 -19.15 4.32
N MET A 23 5.28 -18.34 5.07
CA MET A 23 5.47 -16.91 4.79
C MET A 23 6.49 -16.63 3.68
N PHE A 24 7.65 -17.28 3.74
CA PHE A 24 8.81 -16.97 2.89
C PHE A 24 9.22 -18.12 1.96
N GLY A 25 8.91 -19.37 2.33
CA GLY A 25 9.21 -20.56 1.53
C GLY A 25 8.18 -20.86 0.43
N ASN A 26 6.93 -20.43 0.61
CA ASN A 26 5.86 -20.69 -0.35
C ASN A 26 5.95 -19.74 -1.56
N ARG A 27 6.29 -20.29 -2.73
CA ARG A 27 6.40 -19.58 -4.02
C ARG A 27 5.14 -19.68 -4.89
N ASP A 28 4.10 -20.34 -4.37
CA ASP A 28 2.88 -20.59 -5.13
C ASP A 28 2.03 -19.33 -5.28
N TRP A 29 2.30 -18.31 -4.46
CA TRP A 29 1.57 -17.04 -4.41
C TRP A 29 2.37 -15.90 -5.04
N HIS A 30 1.72 -15.11 -5.90
CA HIS A 30 2.35 -14.00 -6.61
C HIS A 30 2.82 -12.90 -5.63
N LEU A 31 4.11 -12.54 -5.70
CA LEU A 31 4.76 -11.50 -4.87
C LEU A 31 4.66 -11.66 -3.34
N ARG A 32 4.17 -12.79 -2.81
CA ARG A 32 3.89 -12.95 -1.36
C ARG A 32 5.08 -12.62 -0.48
N ARG A 33 6.26 -13.19 -0.78
CA ARG A 33 7.49 -12.94 -0.03
C ARG A 33 7.84 -11.44 -0.02
N THR A 34 7.80 -10.80 -1.17
CA THR A 34 8.15 -9.38 -1.33
C THR A 34 7.14 -8.49 -0.59
N LYS A 35 5.84 -8.78 -0.71
CA LYS A 35 4.78 -8.10 0.04
C LYS A 35 5.00 -8.20 1.53
N PHE A 36 5.24 -9.40 2.05
CA PHE A 36 5.45 -9.61 3.48
C PHE A 36 6.68 -8.88 4.00
N VAL A 37 7.80 -8.92 3.29
CA VAL A 37 9.00 -8.19 3.70
C VAL A 37 8.72 -6.68 3.74
N MET A 38 8.12 -6.11 2.69
CA MET A 38 7.89 -4.66 2.63
C MET A 38 6.82 -4.18 3.60
N TYR A 39 5.73 -4.93 3.78
CA TYR A 39 4.69 -4.61 4.76
C TYR A 39 5.24 -4.68 6.18
N GLN A 40 6.07 -5.68 6.50
CA GLN A 40 6.68 -5.78 7.82
C GLN A 40 7.72 -4.67 8.06
N LEU A 41 8.55 -4.32 7.07
CA LEU A 41 9.47 -3.18 7.19
C LEU A 41 8.71 -1.87 7.45
N THR A 42 7.64 -1.65 6.70
CA THR A 42 6.73 -0.52 6.88
C THR A 42 6.19 -0.47 8.31
N LEU A 43 5.64 -1.60 8.80
CA LEU A 43 5.09 -1.71 10.15
C LEU A 43 6.15 -1.44 11.22
N ILE A 44 7.33 -2.07 11.12
CA ILE A 44 8.39 -1.91 12.11
C ILE A 44 8.87 -0.46 12.18
N PHE A 45 9.18 0.16 11.05
CA PHE A 45 9.69 1.52 11.05
C PHE A 45 8.65 2.54 11.54
N CYS A 46 7.39 2.40 11.12
CA CYS A 46 6.32 3.29 11.58
C CYS A 46 6.07 3.13 13.09
N VAL A 47 5.98 1.90 13.59
CA VAL A 47 5.74 1.63 15.02
C VAL A 47 6.93 2.07 15.87
N VAL A 48 8.17 1.90 15.41
CA VAL A 48 9.35 2.40 16.14
C VAL A 48 9.34 3.93 16.16
N SER A 49 9.04 4.58 15.03
CA SER A 49 8.90 6.04 14.97
C SER A 49 7.84 6.55 15.94
N GLU A 50 6.64 5.96 15.94
CA GLU A 50 5.55 6.39 16.81
C GLU A 50 5.90 6.14 18.29
N SER A 51 6.53 5.01 18.62
CA SER A 51 6.90 4.67 20.00
C SER A 51 7.95 5.62 20.56
N LEU A 52 8.95 5.97 19.76
CA LEU A 52 9.98 6.95 20.13
C LEU A 52 9.40 8.36 20.25
N GLY A 53 8.53 8.75 19.30
CA GLY A 53 7.81 10.02 19.35
C GLY A 53 6.92 10.13 20.59
N THR A 54 6.20 9.06 20.93
CA THR A 54 5.36 8.95 22.13
C THR A 54 6.19 9.04 23.41
N SER A 55 7.35 8.38 23.44
CA SER A 55 8.24 8.46 24.59
C SER A 55 8.77 9.88 24.82
N ALA A 56 9.15 10.59 23.75
CA ALA A 56 9.55 11.99 23.84
C ALA A 56 8.37 12.88 24.26
N LEU A 57 7.20 12.70 23.64
CA LEU A 57 5.96 13.39 23.98
C LEU A 57 5.61 13.26 25.47
N SER A 58 5.65 12.04 26.01
CA SER A 58 5.34 11.78 27.42
C SER A 58 6.29 12.55 28.34
N ASN A 59 7.58 12.60 28.02
CA ASN A 59 8.53 13.35 28.83
C ASN A 59 8.26 14.86 28.79
N TYR A 60 7.91 15.42 27.63
CA TYR A 60 7.55 16.83 27.50
C TYR A 60 6.29 17.20 28.30
N VAL A 61 5.27 16.33 28.30
CA VAL A 61 4.07 16.52 29.12
C VAL A 61 4.39 16.40 30.61
N ASP A 62 5.25 15.46 31.00
CA ASP A 62 5.65 15.27 32.39
C ASP A 62 6.52 16.42 32.90
N GLU A 63 7.40 16.98 32.07
CA GLU A 63 8.18 18.19 32.37
C GLU A 63 7.25 19.39 32.61
N GLN A 64 6.27 19.59 31.73
CA GLN A 64 5.28 20.66 31.89
C GLN A 64 4.51 20.52 33.21
N LYS A 65 4.10 19.30 33.58
CA LYS A 65 3.44 19.03 34.86
C LYS A 65 4.38 19.27 36.04
N PHE A 66 5.65 18.87 35.92
CA PHE A 66 6.65 19.05 36.97
C PHE A 66 6.91 20.53 37.24
N VAL A 67 7.21 21.33 36.21
CA VAL A 67 7.46 22.77 36.36
C VAL A 67 6.25 23.47 36.97
N LYS A 68 5.05 23.17 36.47
CA LYS A 68 3.80 23.73 37.01
C LYS A 68 3.53 23.34 38.47
N SER A 69 3.98 22.15 38.90
CA SER A 69 3.87 21.71 40.29
C SER A 69 4.84 22.42 41.23
N ARG A 70 5.94 22.95 40.70
CA ARG A 70 6.97 23.68 41.47
C ARG A 70 6.68 25.17 41.55
N ASN A 71 6.23 25.77 40.46
CA ASN A 71 5.83 27.16 40.41
C ASN A 71 4.54 27.29 39.57
N SER A 72 3.45 27.72 40.21
CA SER A 72 2.14 27.88 39.54
C SER A 72 2.13 28.98 38.47
N ASN A 73 3.08 29.90 38.52
CA ASN A 73 3.23 30.99 37.56
C ASN A 73 4.12 30.61 36.37
N ALA A 74 4.87 29.50 36.45
CA ALA A 74 5.73 29.03 35.37
C ALA A 74 4.97 28.11 34.40
N TYR A 75 5.06 28.41 33.10
CA TYR A 75 4.41 27.65 32.04
C TYR A 75 5.42 27.22 30.98
N VAL A 76 5.57 25.91 30.79
CA VAL A 76 6.36 25.32 29.70
C VAL A 76 5.48 25.21 28.44
N TYR A 77 5.95 25.79 27.35
CA TYR A 77 5.33 25.71 26.03
C TYR A 77 6.12 24.73 25.16
N ASN A 78 5.48 23.61 24.82
CA ASN A 78 6.02 22.57 23.95
C ASN A 78 4.93 21.95 23.03
N ASN A 79 3.84 22.71 22.82
CA ASN A 79 2.64 22.28 22.14
C ASN A 79 2.87 21.91 20.66
N ASP A 80 3.87 22.53 20.05
CA ASP A 80 4.30 22.26 18.69
C ASP A 80 4.88 20.85 18.55
N TYR A 81 5.80 20.45 19.44
CA TYR A 81 6.30 19.07 19.47
C TYR A 81 5.21 18.09 19.86
N VAL A 82 4.36 18.44 20.84
CA VAL A 82 3.22 17.61 21.25
C VAL A 82 2.30 17.34 20.06
N GLY A 83 1.97 18.38 19.28
CA GLY A 83 1.16 18.27 18.07
C GLY A 83 1.83 17.43 16.98
N ALA A 84 3.12 17.65 16.72
CA ALA A 84 3.87 16.87 15.74
C ALA A 84 3.96 15.38 16.09
N ALA A 85 4.25 15.06 17.36
CA ALA A 85 4.29 13.68 17.85
C ALA A 85 2.91 13.01 17.80
N SER A 86 1.85 13.75 18.13
CA SER A 86 0.46 13.24 18.07
C SER A 86 0.03 12.92 16.64
N ASN A 87 0.36 13.79 15.69
CA ASN A 87 0.14 13.53 14.26
C ASN A 87 0.93 12.29 13.78
N ASN A 88 2.14 12.08 14.29
CA ASN A 88 2.95 10.91 13.98
C ASN A 88 2.36 9.60 14.50
N ILE A 89 1.79 9.61 15.71
CA ILE A 89 1.04 8.46 16.25
C ILE A 89 -0.16 8.15 15.36
N PHE A 90 -0.95 9.16 15.00
CA PHE A 90 -2.10 8.95 14.13
C PHE A 90 -1.70 8.35 12.78
N ALA A 91 -0.69 8.92 12.11
CA ALA A 91 -0.23 8.44 10.83
C ALA A 91 0.37 7.01 10.92
N GLY A 92 1.14 6.73 11.98
CA GLY A 92 1.71 5.40 12.25
C GLY A 92 0.64 4.34 12.44
N VAL A 93 -0.34 4.58 13.30
CA VAL A 93 -1.49 3.69 13.54
C VAL A 93 -2.30 3.47 12.27
N PHE A 94 -2.55 4.52 11.48
CA PHE A 94 -3.29 4.40 10.22
C PHE A 94 -2.57 3.50 9.22
N VAL A 95 -1.26 3.70 9.03
CA VAL A 95 -0.41 2.83 8.20
C VAL A 95 -0.45 1.39 8.72
N ALA A 96 -0.35 1.21 10.03
CA ALA A 96 -0.36 -0.10 10.66
C ALA A 96 -1.69 -0.84 10.47
N PHE A 97 -2.80 -0.13 10.54
CA PHE A 97 -4.11 -0.70 10.26
C PHE A 97 -4.22 -1.19 8.81
N ILE A 98 -3.79 -0.38 7.84
CA ILE A 98 -3.91 -0.74 6.42
C ILE A 98 -2.95 -1.88 6.05
N PHE A 99 -1.65 -1.72 6.26
CA PHE A 99 -0.67 -2.72 5.84
C PHE A 99 -0.61 -3.94 6.77
N GLY A 100 -0.95 -3.77 8.06
CA GLY A 100 -1.13 -4.88 8.97
C GLY A 100 -2.34 -5.74 8.58
N ALA A 101 -3.49 -5.12 8.27
CA ALA A 101 -4.64 -5.88 7.78
C ALA A 101 -4.33 -6.59 6.46
N LEU A 102 -3.70 -5.92 5.50
CA LEU A 102 -3.29 -6.53 4.23
C LEU A 102 -2.34 -7.72 4.44
N PHE A 103 -1.38 -7.60 5.36
CA PHE A 103 -0.47 -8.68 5.73
C PHE A 103 -1.26 -9.89 6.27
N PHE A 104 -2.16 -9.70 7.23
CA PHE A 104 -2.94 -10.80 7.81
C PHE A 104 -3.90 -11.42 6.79
N PHE A 105 -4.55 -10.61 5.95
CA PHE A 105 -5.42 -11.13 4.90
C PHE A 105 -4.66 -11.95 3.87
N ASP A 106 -3.50 -11.49 3.41
CA ASP A 106 -2.63 -12.23 2.50
C ASP A 106 -2.03 -13.50 3.16
N LEU A 107 -1.90 -13.52 4.49
CA LEU A 107 -1.38 -14.65 5.26
C LEU A 107 -2.43 -15.75 5.44
N PHE A 108 -3.60 -15.39 5.96
CA PHE A 108 -4.65 -16.33 6.34
C PHE A 108 -5.54 -16.72 5.17
N TRP A 109 -5.85 -15.80 4.25
CA TRP A 109 -6.80 -16.03 3.16
C TRP A 109 -6.24 -15.56 1.81
N PRO A 110 -5.16 -16.20 1.32
CA PRO A 110 -4.55 -15.82 0.04
C PRO A 110 -5.49 -15.98 -1.16
N GLU A 111 -6.48 -16.88 -1.11
CA GLU A 111 -7.47 -17.10 -2.17
C GLU A 111 -8.74 -16.25 -2.05
N ARG A 112 -8.77 -15.27 -1.13
CA ARG A 112 -9.99 -14.47 -0.90
C ARG A 112 -10.42 -13.71 -2.16
N HIS A 113 -11.71 -13.81 -2.49
CA HIS A 113 -12.31 -13.03 -3.56
C HIS A 113 -12.86 -11.71 -3.02
N GLU A 114 -12.22 -10.60 -3.38
CA GLU A 114 -12.70 -9.26 -3.04
C GLU A 114 -13.53 -8.66 -4.17
N SER A 115 -14.59 -7.93 -3.79
CA SER A 115 -15.35 -7.10 -4.71
C SER A 115 -14.50 -5.93 -5.24
N LYS A 116 -14.91 -5.38 -6.40
CA LYS A 116 -14.24 -4.23 -7.02
C LYS A 116 -14.15 -3.02 -6.07
N SER A 117 -15.20 -2.78 -5.28
CA SER A 117 -15.25 -1.68 -4.32
C SER A 117 -14.23 -1.84 -3.19
N VAL A 118 -14.05 -3.06 -2.66
CA VAL A 118 -13.05 -3.34 -1.62
C VAL A 118 -11.63 -3.16 -2.16
N ARG A 119 -11.36 -3.63 -3.37
CA ARG A 119 -10.06 -3.42 -4.05
C ARG A 119 -9.76 -1.93 -4.28
N LEU A 120 -10.77 -1.16 -4.67
CA LEU A 120 -10.63 0.30 -4.81
C LEU A 120 -10.37 0.96 -3.45
N ALA A 121 -11.09 0.56 -2.40
CA ALA A 121 -10.88 1.06 -1.05
C ALA A 121 -9.45 0.80 -0.57
N TRP A 122 -8.89 -0.39 -0.81
CA TRP A 122 -7.48 -0.67 -0.50
C TRP A 122 -6.50 0.26 -1.22
N LYS A 123 -6.71 0.52 -2.52
CA LYS A 123 -5.87 1.45 -3.29
C LYS A 123 -5.94 2.87 -2.71
N VAL A 124 -7.15 3.36 -2.44
CA VAL A 124 -7.37 4.70 -1.87
C VAL A 124 -6.75 4.80 -0.49
N CYS A 125 -7.01 3.85 0.41
CA CYS A 125 -6.42 3.83 1.74
C CYS A 125 -4.90 3.72 1.71
N GLY A 126 -4.32 2.97 0.78
CA GLY A 126 -2.87 2.90 0.58
C GLY A 126 -2.27 4.25 0.20
N VAL A 127 -2.90 4.98 -0.74
CA VAL A 127 -2.47 6.34 -1.13
C VAL A 127 -2.61 7.31 0.04
N LEU A 128 -3.76 7.29 0.73
CA LEU A 128 -3.97 8.13 1.91
C LEU A 128 -2.96 7.83 3.02
N ALA A 129 -2.59 6.56 3.23
CA ALA A 129 -1.58 6.18 4.21
C ALA A 129 -0.21 6.73 3.84
N ALA A 130 0.17 6.67 2.56
CA ALA A 130 1.42 7.26 2.07
C ALA A 130 1.46 8.79 2.24
N LEU A 131 0.35 9.49 1.92
CA LEU A 131 0.25 10.94 2.04
C LEU A 131 0.22 11.39 3.51
N ALA A 132 -0.57 10.72 4.35
CA ALA A 132 -0.67 11.03 5.77
C ALA A 132 0.68 10.82 6.48
N HIS A 133 1.38 9.73 6.16
CA HIS A 133 2.69 9.47 6.74
C HIS A 133 3.78 10.41 6.20
N LEU A 134 3.72 10.81 4.92
CA LEU A 134 4.60 11.85 4.38
C LEU A 134 4.41 13.19 5.11
N ALA A 135 3.16 13.61 5.25
CA ALA A 135 2.82 14.84 5.96
C ALA A 135 3.32 14.78 7.41
N SER A 136 3.14 13.63 8.08
CA SER A 136 3.71 13.40 9.40
C SER A 136 5.22 13.51 9.45
N ALA A 137 5.93 12.80 8.56
CA ALA A 137 7.39 12.81 8.49
C ALA A 137 7.93 14.23 8.27
N LEU A 138 7.27 15.02 7.41
CA LEU A 138 7.61 16.44 7.20
C LEU A 138 7.38 17.27 8.45
N VAL A 139 6.19 17.19 9.07
CA VAL A 139 5.84 17.97 10.27
C VAL A 139 6.79 17.66 11.42
N ILE A 140 7.00 16.38 11.75
CA ILE A 140 7.91 15.99 12.84
C ILE A 140 9.36 16.39 12.53
N THR A 141 9.78 16.38 11.27
CA THR A 141 11.11 16.88 10.87
C THR A 141 11.23 18.38 11.10
N ILE A 142 10.29 19.18 10.59
CA ILE A 142 10.33 20.64 10.65
C ILE A 142 10.33 21.10 12.11
N ILE A 143 9.42 20.57 12.92
CA ILE A 143 9.31 20.93 14.34
C ILE A 143 10.55 20.49 15.11
N THR A 144 11.00 19.24 14.95
CA THR A 144 12.19 18.76 15.68
C THR A 144 13.45 19.53 15.30
N ALA A 145 13.60 19.93 14.04
CA ALA A 145 14.81 20.62 13.56
C ALA A 145 14.82 22.12 13.87
N SER A 146 13.66 22.79 13.79
CA SER A 146 13.58 24.25 13.73
C SER A 146 13.00 24.88 14.99
N HIS A 147 12.21 24.15 15.76
CA HIS A 147 11.53 24.67 16.93
C HIS A 147 12.22 24.27 18.25
N GLN A 148 11.83 24.95 19.32
CA GLN A 148 12.25 24.64 20.68
C GLN A 148 11.15 25.07 21.66
N GLY A 149 11.04 24.34 22.76
CA GLY A 149 10.20 24.74 23.87
C GLY A 149 10.76 25.94 24.62
N TYR A 150 9.91 26.62 25.36
CA TYR A 150 10.30 27.76 26.19
C TYR A 150 9.41 27.87 27.42
N VAL A 151 9.92 28.54 28.46
CA VAL A 151 9.20 28.80 29.71
C VAL A 151 8.75 30.26 29.75
N THR A 152 7.55 30.53 30.26
CA THR A 152 7.04 31.90 30.48
C THR A 152 6.41 32.04 31.86
N GLY A 153 6.13 33.29 32.25
CA GLY A 153 5.51 33.64 33.54
C GLY A 153 6.49 33.75 34.71
N VAL A 154 7.77 33.44 34.46
CA VAL A 154 8.91 33.64 35.36
C VAL A 154 10.09 34.23 34.56
N SER A 155 11.16 34.61 35.26
CA SER A 155 12.41 35.00 34.60
C SER A 155 13.01 33.82 33.81
N GLN A 156 13.82 34.09 32.80
CA GLN A 156 14.46 33.03 32.01
C GLN A 156 15.37 32.14 32.88
N GLU A 157 16.11 32.75 33.79
CA GLU A 157 17.01 32.04 34.73
C GLU A 157 16.24 31.09 35.64
N GLU A 158 15.12 31.56 36.20
CA GLU A 158 14.24 30.72 37.02
C GLU A 158 13.59 29.60 36.20
N GLY A 159 13.18 29.89 34.96
CA GLY A 159 12.63 28.89 34.04
C GLY A 159 13.62 27.78 33.72
N ASP A 160 14.86 28.14 33.39
CA ASP A 160 15.94 27.19 33.09
C ASP A 160 16.31 26.37 34.33
N GLU A 161 16.32 26.99 35.51
CA GLU A 161 16.53 26.29 36.78
C GLU A 161 15.42 25.27 37.05
N LEU A 162 14.15 25.67 36.91
CA LEU A 162 13.00 24.78 37.11
C LEU A 162 13.01 23.57 36.16
N VAL A 163 13.37 23.79 34.90
CA VAL A 163 13.51 22.70 33.91
C VAL A 163 14.70 21.80 34.27
N SER A 164 15.81 22.36 34.72
CA SER A 164 17.00 21.58 35.12
C SER A 164 16.75 20.65 36.31
N GLN A 165 15.82 21.01 37.19
CA GLN A 165 15.40 20.19 38.34
C GLN A 165 14.55 18.97 37.94
N TYR A 166 14.06 18.91 36.70
CA TYR A 166 13.33 17.75 36.22
C TYR A 166 14.29 16.56 36.10
N GLY A 167 14.01 15.45 36.79
CA GLY A 167 14.92 14.29 36.85
C GLY A 167 15.23 13.63 35.50
N LYS A 168 14.53 14.00 34.42
CA LYS A 168 14.81 13.60 33.04
C LYS A 168 15.17 14.78 32.13
N ALA A 169 15.66 15.90 32.68
CA ALA A 169 16.02 17.12 31.95
C ALA A 169 17.02 16.82 30.81
N SER A 170 18.04 16.00 31.06
CA SER A 170 19.00 15.58 30.02
C SER A 170 18.35 14.79 28.88
N ALA A 171 17.22 14.11 29.14
CA ALA A 171 16.46 13.35 28.14
C ALA A 171 15.30 14.15 27.52
N THR A 172 15.05 15.38 28.00
CA THR A 172 13.92 16.24 27.62
C THR A 172 14.40 17.68 27.40
N PRO A 173 15.42 17.91 26.56
CA PRO A 173 15.87 19.27 26.30
C PRO A 173 14.74 20.06 25.64
N LEU A 174 14.57 21.32 26.04
CA LEU A 174 13.67 22.27 25.37
C LEU A 174 14.00 22.38 23.88
N ASN A 175 15.28 22.26 23.52
CA ASN A 175 15.70 22.18 22.12
C ASN A 175 15.45 20.77 21.55
N TYR A 176 14.42 20.61 20.72
CA TYR A 176 13.96 19.31 20.23
C TYR A 176 15.03 18.53 19.45
N LYS A 177 15.92 19.20 18.71
CA LYS A 177 17.00 18.54 17.96
C LYS A 177 18.06 17.89 18.85
N LYS A 178 18.09 18.23 20.15
CA LYS A 178 18.98 17.61 21.15
C LYS A 178 18.33 16.40 21.82
N ASN A 179 17.03 16.19 21.62
CA ASN A 179 16.34 15.02 22.13
C ASN A 179 16.60 13.83 21.20
N GLY A 180 17.44 12.90 21.65
CA GLY A 180 17.81 11.72 20.86
C GLY A 180 16.60 10.86 20.44
N ARG A 181 15.54 10.82 21.25
CA ARG A 181 14.30 10.08 20.90
C ARG A 181 13.51 10.80 19.81
N ALA A 182 13.43 12.13 19.87
CA ALA A 182 12.78 12.93 18.84
C ALA A 182 13.49 12.78 17.49
N VAL A 183 14.83 12.88 17.49
CA VAL A 183 15.64 12.71 16.28
C VAL A 183 15.51 11.28 15.73
N ALA A 184 15.56 10.27 16.59
CA ALA A 184 15.37 8.88 16.15
C ALA A 184 13.95 8.67 15.58
N ALA A 185 12.91 9.26 16.17
CA ALA A 185 11.55 9.21 15.63
C ALA A 185 11.47 9.79 14.21
N VAL A 186 12.15 10.91 13.94
CA VAL A 186 12.27 11.51 12.60
C VAL A 186 12.93 10.55 11.61
N VAL A 187 14.07 9.95 11.99
CA VAL A 187 14.79 8.99 11.12
C VAL A 187 13.89 7.81 10.76
N PHE A 188 13.23 7.21 11.74
CA PHE A 188 12.34 6.08 11.50
C PHE A 188 11.07 6.46 10.73
N ALA A 189 10.57 7.70 10.85
CA ALA A 189 9.46 8.19 10.04
C ALA A 189 9.83 8.21 8.54
N TRP A 190 11.03 8.69 8.20
CA TRP A 190 11.50 8.68 6.81
C TRP A 190 11.75 7.26 6.29
N LEU A 191 12.35 6.38 7.09
CA LEU A 191 12.51 4.97 6.73
C LEU A 191 11.16 4.27 6.53
N GLY A 192 10.18 4.61 7.37
CA GLY A 192 8.79 4.19 7.25
C GLY A 192 8.19 4.63 5.93
N TRP A 193 8.27 5.93 5.61
CA TRP A 193 7.76 6.47 4.35
C TRP A 193 8.41 5.81 3.11
N CYS A 194 9.73 5.65 3.11
CA CYS A 194 10.46 4.96 2.05
C CYS A 194 10.03 3.49 1.87
N SER A 195 9.50 2.85 2.92
CA SER A 195 8.97 1.49 2.87
C SER A 195 7.49 1.43 2.48
N ILE A 196 6.71 2.46 2.80
CA ILE A 196 5.31 2.59 2.40
C ILE A 196 5.19 2.68 0.87
N VAL A 197 6.06 3.45 0.20
CA VAL A 197 5.96 3.64 -1.27
C VAL A 197 6.06 2.30 -2.03
N PRO A 198 7.09 1.44 -1.82
CA PRO A 198 7.11 0.09 -2.37
C PRO A 198 5.92 -0.77 -1.96
N SER A 199 5.45 -0.64 -0.72
CA SER A 199 4.29 -1.39 -0.23
C SER A 199 3.01 -1.00 -0.98
N CYS A 200 2.79 0.29 -1.25
CA CYS A 200 1.72 0.77 -2.11
C CYS A 200 1.87 0.20 -3.52
N ILE A 201 3.05 0.28 -4.13
CA ILE A 201 3.26 -0.25 -5.49
C ILE A 201 2.92 -1.75 -5.54
N LEU A 202 3.39 -2.53 -4.57
CA LEU A 202 3.12 -3.97 -4.48
C LEU A 202 1.62 -4.27 -4.27
N LEU A 203 0.91 -3.46 -3.48
CA LEU A 203 -0.54 -3.57 -3.34
C LEU A 203 -1.24 -3.39 -4.68
N PHE A 204 -0.85 -2.37 -5.45
CA PHE A 204 -1.46 -2.07 -6.75
C PHE A 204 -1.16 -3.17 -7.76
N LEU A 205 0.08 -3.68 -7.81
CA LEU A 205 0.47 -4.81 -8.63
C LEU A 205 -0.28 -6.09 -8.24
N SER A 206 -0.45 -6.34 -6.94
CA SER A 206 -1.19 -7.50 -6.42
C SER A 206 -2.67 -7.44 -6.83
N ILE A 207 -3.30 -6.27 -6.74
CA ILE A 207 -4.69 -6.10 -7.17
C ILE A 207 -4.80 -6.23 -8.68
N HIS A 208 -3.87 -5.66 -9.45
CA HIS A 208 -3.86 -5.79 -10.90
C HIS A 208 -3.75 -7.26 -11.35
N ASN A 209 -2.87 -8.03 -10.72
CA ASN A 209 -2.75 -9.47 -10.98
C ASN A 209 -4.03 -10.23 -10.60
N ALA A 210 -4.71 -9.84 -9.51
CA ALA A 210 -5.98 -10.42 -9.11
C ALA A 210 -7.18 -10.00 -9.98
N GLU A 211 -7.04 -8.94 -10.80
CA GLU A 211 -8.08 -8.45 -11.73
C GLU A 211 -7.89 -9.00 -13.15
N LYS A 212 -6.65 -9.02 -13.66
CA LYS A 212 -6.34 -9.35 -15.06
C LYS A 212 -5.54 -10.64 -15.25
N GLY A 213 -4.91 -11.14 -14.19
CA GLY A 213 -4.07 -12.32 -14.22
C GLY A 213 -4.77 -13.55 -13.66
N LEU A 214 -3.96 -14.52 -13.26
CA LEU A 214 -4.34 -15.87 -12.81
C LEU A 214 -4.89 -15.89 -11.36
N GLY A 215 -5.47 -14.77 -10.92
CA GLY A 215 -5.86 -14.57 -9.53
C GLY A 215 -4.66 -14.39 -8.58
N PRO A 216 -4.71 -14.90 -7.33
CA PRO A 216 -3.64 -14.71 -6.35
C PRO A 216 -2.42 -15.62 -6.57
N LYS A 217 -2.51 -16.61 -7.46
CA LYS A 217 -1.45 -17.60 -7.72
C LYS A 217 -0.36 -17.03 -8.63
N SER A 218 0.86 -17.53 -8.45
CA SER A 218 1.96 -17.25 -9.37
C SER A 218 1.82 -18.10 -10.63
N ALA A 219 2.30 -17.60 -11.78
CA ALA A 219 2.27 -18.33 -13.06
C ALA A 219 2.95 -19.71 -12.99
N HIS A 220 3.92 -19.88 -12.07
CA HIS A 220 4.61 -21.16 -11.85
C HIS A 220 3.82 -22.17 -10.99
N ALA A 221 2.76 -21.73 -10.30
CA ALA A 221 1.96 -22.56 -9.41
C ALA A 221 0.78 -23.23 -10.13
N GLU A 222 0.26 -22.58 -11.17
CA GLU A 222 -0.98 -23.01 -11.85
C GLU A 222 -0.81 -24.32 -12.62
N GLY A 223 0.36 -24.57 -13.22
CA GLY A 223 0.66 -25.87 -13.82
C GLY A 223 1.13 -26.94 -12.83
N ARG A 224 1.47 -26.58 -11.58
CA ARG A 224 2.08 -27.54 -10.65
C ARG A 224 1.04 -28.40 -9.95
N LYS A 225 -0.14 -27.86 -9.64
CA LYS A 225 -1.26 -28.66 -9.11
C LYS A 225 -1.76 -29.63 -10.17
N GLU A 226 -1.99 -29.15 -11.40
CA GLU A 226 -2.38 -30.00 -12.53
C GLU A 226 -1.31 -31.05 -12.86
N ALA A 227 -0.02 -30.68 -12.90
CA ALA A 227 1.06 -31.63 -13.13
C ALA A 227 1.22 -32.65 -12.00
N HIS A 228 1.01 -32.25 -10.74
CA HIS A 228 1.05 -33.15 -9.59
C HIS A 228 -0.18 -34.08 -9.57
N GLU A 229 -1.35 -33.58 -9.94
CA GLU A 229 -2.57 -34.37 -10.09
C GLU A 229 -2.42 -35.38 -11.22
N TYR A 230 -1.98 -34.94 -12.40
CA TYR A 230 -1.62 -35.82 -13.53
C TYR A 230 -0.55 -36.85 -13.16
N ALA A 231 0.49 -36.46 -12.42
CA ALA A 231 1.54 -37.37 -11.97
C ALA A 231 1.06 -38.42 -10.95
N ASN A 232 -0.05 -38.16 -10.24
CA ASN A 232 -0.65 -39.10 -9.29
C ASN A 232 -1.89 -39.81 -9.83
N MET A 233 -2.41 -39.43 -11.00
CA MET A 233 -3.48 -40.16 -11.66
C MET A 233 -3.05 -41.60 -11.99
N PRO A 234 -3.94 -42.61 -11.81
CA PRO A 234 -3.74 -43.95 -12.32
C PRO A 234 -3.43 -43.95 -13.82
N ILE A 235 -2.55 -44.84 -14.28
CA ILE A 235 -2.08 -44.89 -15.68
C ILE A 235 -3.24 -44.96 -16.69
N ARG A 236 -4.35 -45.61 -16.31
CA ARG A 236 -5.57 -45.72 -17.14
C ARG A 236 -6.27 -44.37 -17.35
N GLU A 237 -6.25 -43.50 -16.35
CA GLU A 237 -6.89 -42.18 -16.37
C GLU A 237 -6.03 -41.12 -17.10
N ARG A 238 -4.70 -41.28 -17.08
CA ARG A 238 -3.80 -40.41 -17.86
C ARG A 238 -4.05 -40.51 -19.36
N LYS A 239 -4.25 -41.73 -19.88
CA LYS A 239 -4.56 -41.94 -21.30
C LYS A 239 -5.85 -41.23 -21.73
N SER A 240 -6.91 -41.28 -20.91
CA SER A 240 -8.14 -40.54 -21.18
C SER A 240 -7.95 -39.03 -21.07
N HIS A 241 -7.20 -38.55 -20.08
CA HIS A 241 -6.90 -37.13 -19.91
C HIS A 241 -6.07 -36.56 -21.09
N ASP A 242 -5.10 -37.33 -21.59
CA ASP A 242 -4.29 -36.94 -22.75
C ASP A 242 -5.13 -36.92 -24.05
N LEU A 243 -6.08 -37.84 -24.19
CA LEU A 243 -7.02 -37.89 -25.31
C LEU A 243 -8.05 -36.73 -25.27
N GLU A 244 -8.47 -36.33 -24.06
CA GLU A 244 -9.35 -35.17 -23.84
C GLU A 244 -8.64 -33.87 -24.25
N LYS A 245 -7.36 -33.72 -23.85
CA LYS A 245 -6.56 -32.52 -24.12
C LYS A 245 -6.10 -32.39 -25.58
N GLN A 246 -6.04 -33.50 -26.32
CA GLN A 246 -5.74 -33.54 -27.76
C GLN A 246 -6.96 -33.32 -28.65
N ARG A 247 -8.18 -33.29 -28.08
CA ARG A 247 -9.40 -33.03 -28.85
C ARG A 247 -9.41 -31.54 -29.21
N PRO A 248 -9.46 -31.16 -30.51
CA PRO A 248 -9.58 -29.76 -30.89
C PRO A 248 -10.82 -29.16 -30.24
N SER A 249 -10.67 -28.02 -29.57
CA SER A 249 -11.79 -27.28 -29.00
C SER A 249 -12.74 -26.88 -30.13
N GLU A 250 -13.85 -27.59 -30.27
CA GLU A 250 -14.98 -27.15 -31.07
C GLU A 250 -15.53 -25.87 -30.43
N GLU A 251 -15.39 -24.75 -31.12
CA GLU A 251 -16.06 -23.50 -30.77
C GLU A 251 -17.58 -23.72 -30.71
N PRO A 252 -18.27 -23.30 -29.64
CA PRO A 252 -19.73 -23.37 -29.60
C PRO A 252 -20.29 -22.19 -30.40
N GLY A 253 -20.50 -22.38 -31.70
CA GLY A 253 -21.07 -21.32 -32.53
C GLY A 253 -21.12 -21.58 -34.03
N SER A 254 -21.65 -22.72 -34.49
CA SER A 254 -22.04 -22.85 -35.90
C SER A 254 -23.33 -23.66 -36.01
N VAL A 255 -24.45 -22.94 -36.07
CA VAL A 255 -25.75 -23.48 -36.47
C VAL A 255 -25.66 -23.85 -37.94
N ARG A 256 -25.71 -25.15 -38.20
CA ARG A 256 -25.75 -25.80 -39.51
C ARG A 256 -26.98 -25.30 -40.30
N GLN A 257 -26.79 -24.55 -41.39
CA GLN A 257 -27.83 -24.38 -42.41
C GLN A 257 -27.80 -25.57 -43.39
N PRO A 258 -28.95 -26.17 -43.76
CA PRO A 258 -28.97 -27.22 -44.76
C PRO A 258 -28.78 -26.63 -46.16
N ALA A 259 -27.91 -27.27 -46.94
CA ALA A 259 -27.68 -26.96 -48.34
C ALA A 259 -28.90 -27.33 -49.19
N GLU A 260 -29.36 -26.39 -50.02
CA GLU A 260 -30.23 -26.68 -51.16
C GLU A 260 -29.59 -26.17 -52.45
N ASN A 261 -29.36 -27.15 -53.33
CA ASN A 261 -28.97 -27.16 -54.73
C ASN A 261 -29.05 -25.84 -55.53
N ILE A 262 -27.93 -25.48 -56.15
CA ILE A 262 -27.90 -24.63 -57.35
C ILE A 262 -27.22 -25.41 -58.49
N SER A 263 -27.89 -25.45 -59.63
CA SER A 263 -27.30 -25.71 -60.94
C SER A 263 -28.01 -24.85 -62.01
N PRO A 264 -27.37 -24.57 -63.14
CA PRO A 264 -27.11 -23.19 -63.56
C PRO A 264 -27.74 -22.78 -64.90
N SER A 265 -27.85 -21.47 -65.17
CA SER A 265 -27.86 -20.84 -66.50
C SER A 265 -27.68 -19.32 -66.30
N ARG A 266 -26.56 -18.69 -66.71
CA ARG A 266 -26.20 -18.15 -68.04
C ARG A 266 -27.20 -17.12 -68.59
N ASP A 267 -26.78 -15.85 -68.59
CA ASP A 267 -26.95 -14.77 -69.60
C ASP A 267 -26.27 -13.50 -69.03
N ILE A 268 -25.15 -12.98 -69.55
CA ILE A 268 -24.90 -12.16 -70.77
C ILE A 268 -25.27 -10.66 -70.60
N VAL A 269 -24.24 -9.79 -70.81
CA VAL A 269 -24.29 -8.35 -71.25
C VAL A 269 -24.69 -7.32 -70.15
N THR A 270 -24.07 -6.15 -69.92
CA THR A 270 -22.99 -5.26 -70.44
C THR A 270 -22.82 -4.18 -69.34
N GLY A 271 -21.65 -3.65 -68.99
CA GLY A 271 -20.89 -2.65 -69.75
C GLY A 271 -20.63 -1.40 -68.87
N GLN A 272 -19.50 -0.71 -69.14
CA GLN A 272 -19.06 0.62 -68.68
C GLN A 272 -18.45 0.71 -67.25
N ASP A 273 -17.13 0.90 -67.12
CA ASP A 273 -16.35 2.16 -67.29
C ASP A 273 -16.75 3.19 -66.19
N ALA A 274 -15.90 3.86 -65.41
CA ALA A 274 -14.47 4.10 -65.47
C ALA A 274 -14.00 4.84 -64.17
N VAL A 275 -12.70 4.77 -63.89
CA VAL A 275 -11.81 5.85 -63.39
C VAL A 275 -11.75 6.20 -61.87
N ASP A 276 -10.60 5.82 -61.30
CA ASP A 276 -9.64 6.59 -60.47
C ASP A 276 -10.06 7.84 -59.69
N ALA A 277 -9.67 7.90 -58.41
CA ALA A 277 -8.47 8.64 -57.95
C ALA A 277 -8.53 8.98 -56.44
N THR A 278 -7.54 8.51 -55.69
CA THR A 278 -7.02 9.06 -54.42
C THR A 278 -6.21 10.35 -54.68
N PRO A 279 -5.55 11.05 -53.70
CA PRO A 279 -5.68 11.18 -52.23
C PRO A 279 -5.52 12.67 -51.74
N ALA A 280 -5.19 12.83 -50.43
CA ALA A 280 -4.60 14.00 -49.73
C ALA A 280 -5.60 14.95 -49.02
N ALA A 281 -5.62 15.02 -47.69
CA ALA A 281 -4.72 15.71 -46.74
C ALA A 281 -5.21 17.13 -46.45
N ASP A 282 -5.41 17.48 -45.17
CA ASP A 282 -5.00 18.78 -44.62
C ASP A 282 -5.18 18.88 -43.09
N ILE A 283 -4.12 19.41 -42.47
CA ILE A 283 -4.02 19.97 -41.12
C ILE A 283 -4.15 21.49 -41.28
N PRO A 284 -4.67 22.22 -40.28
CA PRO A 284 -3.96 23.46 -39.92
C PRO A 284 -3.77 23.67 -38.42
N SER A 285 -2.58 24.22 -38.11
CA SER A 285 -2.11 24.84 -36.88
C SER A 285 -2.41 26.35 -36.83
N HIS A 286 -2.57 26.92 -35.63
CA HIS A 286 -2.27 28.34 -35.28
C HIS A 286 -2.15 28.45 -33.75
N GLU A 287 -0.94 28.73 -33.20
CA GLU A 287 -0.44 30.03 -32.68
C GLU A 287 -1.18 30.54 -31.42
N LEU A 288 -0.61 30.55 -30.21
CA LEU A 288 0.49 31.35 -29.62
C LEU A 288 0.13 32.84 -29.42
N SER A 289 -0.06 33.24 -28.15
CA SER A 289 0.09 34.63 -27.71
C SER A 289 0.42 34.69 -26.22
N THR A 290 1.54 35.36 -25.98
CA THR A 290 2.18 35.69 -24.71
C THR A 290 1.69 37.08 -24.30
N GLU A 291 1.35 37.33 -23.04
CA GLU A 291 1.47 38.68 -22.49
C GLU A 291 1.63 38.64 -20.96
N ALA A 292 2.69 39.33 -20.51
CA ALA A 292 3.01 39.60 -19.12
C ALA A 292 2.72 41.08 -18.85
N SER A 293 2.22 41.41 -17.65
CA SER A 293 2.34 42.77 -17.11
C SER A 293 2.29 42.76 -15.58
N PRO A 294 3.08 43.61 -14.87
CA PRO A 294 3.18 43.61 -13.40
C PRO A 294 2.46 44.81 -12.72
N LEU A 295 2.48 44.77 -11.37
CA LEU A 295 2.28 45.86 -10.38
C LEU A 295 0.84 46.25 -9.95
N ARG A 296 0.49 45.89 -8.70
CA ARG A 296 0.28 46.82 -7.58
C ARG A 296 0.41 46.10 -6.25
#